data_AF-A0A0B1TR02-F1
#
_entry.id   AF-A0A0B1TR02-F1
#
_cell.length_a   1.000
_cell.length_b   1.000
_cell.length_c   1.000
_cell.angle_alpha   90.00
_cell.angle_beta   90.00
_cell.angle_gamma   90.00
#
_symmetry.space_group_name_H-M   'P 1'
#
loop_
_entity.id
_entity.type
_entity.pdbx_description
1 polymer ?
#
loop_
_entity_poly.entity_id
_entity_poly.type
_entity_poly.pdbx_seq_one_letter_code
_entity_poly.pdbx_strand_id
1 'polypeptide(L)'
;MNAGTWTKLIKIDQPALNLFARDFYVLAENEERLAYLQLIRDVLILLHAPAESATFDAEEIIEFETALANITMADDQRHDIAELYTKMTLGQMNQQLPNFDWLMFFNEVFSDIIDKVTAAAKA
;
A
#
# COMPACT_ATOMS: atom_id res chain seq x y z
N MET A 1 5.31 -36.82 -19.85
CA MET A 1 5.09 -35.35 -19.80
C MET A 1 4.33 -35.08 -18.51
N ASN A 2 5.01 -34.55 -17.48
CA ASN A 2 4.34 -34.20 -16.24
C ASN A 2 3.44 -33.00 -16.51
N ALA A 3 2.14 -33.14 -16.24
CA ALA A 3 1.21 -32.02 -16.26
C ALA A 3 1.77 -30.92 -15.35
N GLY A 4 2.07 -29.75 -15.90
CA GLY A 4 2.62 -28.64 -15.12
C GLY A 4 1.64 -28.25 -14.02
N THR A 5 2.02 -28.43 -12.77
CA THR A 5 1.26 -27.97 -11.60
C THR A 5 1.34 -26.45 -11.51
N TRP A 6 0.21 -25.79 -11.67
CA TRP A 6 0.09 -24.34 -11.46
C TRP A 6 0.17 -24.02 -9.97
N THR A 7 1.01 -23.06 -9.62
CA THR A 7 1.16 -22.57 -8.24
C THR A 7 0.71 -21.12 -8.17
N LYS A 8 -0.12 -20.78 -7.19
CA LYS A 8 -0.50 -19.39 -6.89
C LYS A 8 0.54 -18.76 -5.97
N LEU A 9 0.81 -17.48 -6.17
CA LEU A 9 1.76 -16.70 -5.37
C LEU A 9 1.05 -15.49 -4.78
N ILE A 10 1.39 -15.16 -3.55
CA ILE A 10 1.04 -13.87 -2.94
C ILE A 10 2.02 -12.84 -3.51
N LYS A 11 1.49 -11.71 -3.98
CA LYS A 11 2.28 -10.57 -4.45
C LYS A 11 2.00 -9.39 -3.53
N ILE A 12 3.06 -8.69 -3.14
CA ILE A 12 3.01 -7.41 -2.45
C ILE A 12 3.75 -6.44 -3.35
N ASP A 13 3.22 -5.24 -3.45
CA ASP A 13 3.76 -4.17 -4.27
C ASP A 13 3.57 -2.84 -3.54
N GLN A 14 4.24 -1.78 -4.01
CA GLN A 14 3.98 -0.44 -3.52
C GLN A 14 2.50 -0.05 -3.77
N PRO A 15 1.89 0.78 -2.91
CA PRO A 15 0.53 1.24 -3.12
C PRO A 15 0.43 2.17 -4.33
N ALA A 16 -0.79 2.31 -4.87
CA ALA A 16 -1.10 3.41 -5.76
C ALA A 16 -1.10 4.73 -4.96
N LEU A 17 -0.64 5.81 -5.60
CA LEU A 17 -0.73 7.16 -5.04
C LEU A 17 -2.05 7.83 -5.50
N ASN A 18 -2.59 8.73 -4.68
CA ASN A 18 -3.84 9.42 -4.99
C ASN A 18 -3.65 10.53 -6.03
N LEU A 19 -2.51 11.23 -6.00
CA LEU A 19 -2.08 12.09 -7.11
C LEU A 19 -1.46 11.24 -8.22
N PHE A 20 -1.66 11.67 -9.47
CA PHE A 20 -1.28 10.92 -10.68
C PHE A 20 0.18 10.48 -10.75
N ALA A 21 1.08 11.21 -10.10
CA ALA A 21 2.49 10.91 -10.07
C ALA A 21 3.12 11.38 -8.76
N ARG A 22 4.25 10.74 -8.42
CA ARG A 22 5.12 11.13 -7.31
C ARG A 22 5.46 12.62 -7.31
N ASP A 23 5.73 13.19 -8.48
CA ASP A 23 6.20 14.57 -8.63
C ASP A 23 5.17 15.60 -8.14
N PHE A 24 3.88 15.27 -8.15
CA PHE A 24 2.83 16.14 -7.61
C PHE A 24 2.89 16.27 -6.08
N TYR A 25 3.49 15.32 -5.36
CA TYR A 25 3.67 15.40 -3.91
C TYR A 25 4.89 16.25 -3.51
N VAL A 26 5.95 16.21 -4.32
CA VAL A 26 7.26 16.79 -3.97
C VAL A 26 7.32 18.30 -4.21
N LEU A 27 6.49 18.83 -5.11
CA LEU A 27 6.46 20.25 -5.46
C LEU A 27 5.43 21.01 -4.61
N ALA A 28 5.91 21.84 -3.68
CA ALA A 28 5.07 22.55 -2.71
C ALA A 28 4.04 23.51 -3.35
N GLU A 29 4.35 24.11 -4.50
CA GLU A 29 3.49 25.06 -5.22
C GLU A 29 2.68 24.41 -6.37
N ASN A 30 2.48 23.10 -6.32
CA ASN A 30 1.70 22.39 -7.32
C ASN A 30 0.17 22.58 -7.11
N GLU A 31 -0.55 23.02 -8.15
CA GLU A 31 -2.00 23.29 -8.07
C GLU A 31 -2.81 22.04 -7.73
N GLU A 32 -2.42 20.87 -8.24
CA GLU A 32 -3.08 19.60 -7.95
C GLU A 32 -2.90 19.18 -6.48
N ARG A 33 -1.72 19.40 -5.91
CA ARG A 33 -1.45 19.17 -4.47
C ARG A 33 -2.32 20.07 -3.60
N LEU A 34 -2.43 21.35 -3.94
CA LEU A 34 -3.26 22.30 -3.19
C LEU A 34 -4.76 21.95 -3.29
N ALA A 35 -5.23 21.59 -4.48
CA ALA A 35 -6.61 21.14 -4.68
C ALA A 35 -6.90 19.85 -3.89
N TYR A 36 -5.94 18.93 -3.83
CA TYR A 36 -6.08 17.68 -3.08
C TYR A 36 -6.06 17.88 -1.56
N LEU A 37 -5.18 18.75 -1.04
CA LEU A 37 -5.22 19.16 0.37
C LEU A 37 -6.59 19.75 0.75
N GLN A 38 -7.14 20.62 -0.11
CA GLN A 38 -8.46 21.20 0.10
C GLN A 38 -9.57 20.14 0.06
N LEU A 39 -9.48 19.16 -0.85
CA LEU A 39 -10.43 18.05 -0.91
C LEU A 39 -10.42 17.22 0.38
N ILE A 40 -9.24 16.85 0.91
CA ILE A 40 -9.13 16.08 2.16
C ILE A 40 -9.80 16.85 3.30
N ARG A 41 -9.46 18.13 3.46
CA ARG A 41 -10.05 19.01 4.48
C ARG A 41 -11.57 19.08 4.37
N ASP A 42 -12.11 19.29 3.16
CA ASP A 42 -13.55 19.40 2.95
C ASP A 42 -14.27 18.08 3.25
N VAL A 43 -13.68 16.95 2.89
CA VAL A 43 -14.21 15.61 3.23
C VAL A 43 -14.23 15.39 4.75
N LEU A 44 -13.17 15.77 5.46
CA LEU A 44 -13.13 15.67 6.92
C LEU A 44 -14.21 16.53 7.59
N ILE A 45 -14.42 17.76 7.10
CA ILE A 45 -15.50 18.64 7.59
C ILE A 45 -16.87 18.03 7.30
N LEU A 46 -17.09 17.45 6.10
CA LEU A 46 -18.32 16.74 5.76
C LEU A 46 -18.57 15.54 6.69
N LEU A 47 -17.50 14.91 7.18
CA LEU A 47 -17.53 13.85 8.19
C LEU A 47 -17.57 14.39 9.63
N HIS A 48 -17.88 15.68 9.81
CA HIS A 48 -18.08 16.38 11.08
C HIS A 48 -16.81 16.63 11.91
N ALA A 49 -15.62 16.63 11.30
CA ALA A 49 -14.41 17.10 11.96
C ALA A 49 -14.45 18.63 12.19
N PRO A 50 -13.95 19.15 13.32
CA PRO A 50 -13.77 20.59 13.52
C PRO A 50 -12.84 21.18 12.44
N ALA A 51 -13.13 22.39 11.97
CA ALA A 51 -12.39 22.99 10.85
C ALA A 51 -10.87 23.15 11.11
N GLU A 52 -10.48 23.40 12.36
CA GLU A 52 -9.06 23.49 12.75
C GLU A 52 -8.39 22.11 12.68
N SER A 53 -8.99 21.09 13.29
CA SER A 53 -8.51 19.70 13.21
C SER A 53 -8.47 19.19 11.78
N ALA A 54 -9.51 19.44 10.98
CA ALA A 54 -9.56 19.02 9.58
C ALA A 54 -8.45 19.64 8.72
N THR A 55 -8.04 20.89 9.02
CA THR A 55 -6.92 21.53 8.34
C THR A 55 -5.60 20.86 8.73
N PHE A 56 -5.38 20.67 10.03
CA PHE A 56 -4.17 20.02 10.54
C PHE A 56 -4.04 18.58 10.04
N ASP A 57 -5.10 17.78 10.16
CA ASP A 57 -5.13 16.38 9.72
C ASP A 57 -4.89 16.27 8.20
N ALA A 58 -5.42 17.21 7.40
CA ALA A 58 -5.19 17.23 5.96
C ALA A 58 -3.71 17.50 5.62
N GLU A 59 -3.06 18.40 6.36
CA GLU A 59 -1.62 18.66 6.21
C GLU A 59 -0.79 17.42 6.60
N GLU A 60 -1.08 16.78 7.72
CA GLU A 60 -0.40 15.55 8.15
C GLU A 60 -0.59 14.41 7.14
N ILE A 61 -1.79 14.25 6.56
CA ILE A 61 -2.05 13.25 5.52
C ILE A 61 -1.18 13.52 4.29
N ILE A 62 -1.10 14.76 3.82
CA ILE A 62 -0.26 15.12 2.68
C ILE A 62 1.23 14.89 2.98
N GLU A 63 1.69 15.21 4.19
CA GLU A 63 3.08 14.94 4.60
C GLU A 63 3.38 13.43 4.61
N PHE A 64 2.48 12.63 5.16
CA PHE A 64 2.58 11.17 5.17
C PHE A 64 2.58 10.59 3.75
N GLU A 65 1.65 10.99 2.89
CA GLU A 65 1.61 10.54 1.49
C GLU A 65 2.85 11.00 0.71
N THR A 66 3.40 12.17 1.02
CA THR A 66 4.66 12.66 0.41
C THR A 66 5.85 11.79 0.84
N ALA A 67 5.92 11.37 2.12
CA ALA A 67 6.93 10.43 2.60
C ALA A 67 6.80 9.07 1.92
N LEU A 68 5.57 8.56 1.74
CA LEU A 68 5.31 7.34 0.98
C LEU A 68 5.75 7.48 -0.48
N ALA A 69 5.35 8.56 -1.16
CA ALA A 69 5.72 8.82 -2.55
C ALA A 69 7.26 8.85 -2.74
N ASN A 70 8.01 9.37 -1.76
CA ASN A 70 9.47 9.41 -1.80
C ASN A 70 10.16 8.05 -1.69
N ILE A 71 9.53 7.05 -1.08
CA ILE A 71 10.06 5.68 -1.01
C ILE A 71 9.54 4.76 -2.13
N THR A 72 8.54 5.20 -2.89
CA THR A 72 8.04 4.47 -4.07
C THR A 72 8.92 4.67 -5.31
N MET A 73 8.97 3.67 -6.19
CA MET A 73 9.59 3.80 -7.51
C MET A 73 8.61 4.49 -8.48
N ALA A 74 9.13 5.41 -9.29
CA ALA A 74 8.33 6.04 -10.36
C ALA A 74 8.01 5.02 -11.46
N ASP A 75 6.86 5.16 -12.12
CA ASP A 75 6.37 4.15 -13.09
C ASP A 75 7.33 3.90 -14.25
N ASP A 76 8.04 4.92 -14.71
CA ASP A 76 9.05 4.84 -15.77
C ASP A 76 10.28 4.00 -15.37
N GLN A 77 10.57 3.91 -14.07
CA GLN A 77 11.64 3.08 -13.49
C GLN A 77 11.19 1.63 -13.24
N ARG A 78 9.91 1.30 -13.43
CA ARG A 78 9.34 -0.03 -13.13
C ARG A 78 9.26 -0.95 -14.34
N HIS A 79 9.94 -0.62 -15.45
CA HIS A 79 9.88 -1.41 -16.68
C HIS A 79 10.67 -2.72 -16.64
N ASP A 80 11.68 -2.85 -15.77
CA ASP A 80 12.44 -4.10 -15.63
C ASP A 80 11.77 -5.03 -14.60
N ILE A 81 10.94 -5.94 -15.12
CA ILE A 81 10.22 -6.93 -14.32
C ILE A 81 11.18 -7.89 -13.58
N ALA A 82 12.38 -8.13 -14.11
CA ALA A 82 13.34 -9.01 -13.47
C ALA A 82 13.95 -8.37 -12.22
N GLU A 83 14.21 -7.05 -12.26
CA GLU A 83 14.69 -6.29 -11.10
C GLU A 83 13.62 -6.16 -10.00
N LEU A 84 12.34 -6.10 -10.37
CA LEU A 84 11.22 -6.05 -9.41
C LEU A 84 10.88 -7.41 -8.79
N TYR A 85 11.33 -8.52 -9.39
CA TYR A 85 10.94 -9.86 -8.96
C TYR A 85 11.82 -10.37 -7.80
N THR A 86 11.40 -10.07 -6.57
CA THR A 86 12.03 -10.63 -5.36
C THR A 86 11.15 -11.73 -4.75
N LYS A 87 11.48 -13.00 -5.01
CA LYS A 87 10.80 -14.14 -4.40
C LYS A 87 11.44 -14.49 -3.05
N MET A 88 10.64 -14.46 -1.98
CA MET A 88 11.06 -14.87 -0.64
C MET A 88 9.95 -15.63 0.10
N THR A 89 10.33 -16.33 1.17
CA THR A 89 9.40 -16.94 2.13
C THR A 89 8.94 -15.95 3.18
N LEU A 90 7.82 -16.20 3.86
CA LEU A 90 7.36 -15.36 4.98
C LEU A 90 8.38 -15.28 6.13
N GLY A 91 9.13 -16.37 6.37
CA GLY A 91 10.21 -16.36 7.38
C GLY A 91 11.35 -15.40 7.02
N GLN A 92 11.75 -15.36 5.74
CA GLN A 92 12.76 -14.41 5.26
C GLN A 92 12.24 -12.98 5.32
N MET A 93 10.97 -12.76 4.95
CA MET A 93 10.33 -11.45 5.01
C MET A 93 10.33 -10.88 6.44
N ASN A 94 9.94 -11.69 7.43
CA ASN A 94 9.98 -11.29 8.85
C ASN A 94 11.38 -10.93 9.34
N GLN A 95 12.42 -11.60 8.84
CA GLN A 95 13.80 -11.31 9.22
C GLN A 95 14.30 -10.01 8.57
N GLN A 96 13.93 -9.74 7.32
CA GLN A 96 14.39 -8.56 6.57
C GLN A 96 13.58 -7.30 6.89
N LEU A 97 12.29 -7.46 7.20
CA LEU A 97 11.34 -6.38 7.46
C LEU A 97 10.68 -6.53 8.84
N PRO A 98 11.45 -6.49 9.96
CA PRO A 98 10.96 -6.87 11.28
C PRO A 98 10.00 -5.88 11.93
N ASN A 99 9.83 -4.68 11.36
CA ASN A 99 9.03 -3.60 11.94
C ASN A 99 7.51 -3.76 11.74
N PHE A 100 7.08 -4.85 11.10
CA PHE A 100 5.68 -5.14 10.83
C PHE A 100 5.41 -6.64 11.05
N ASP A 101 4.30 -6.98 11.70
CA ASP A 101 3.93 -8.38 11.94
C ASP A 101 3.29 -8.99 10.68
N TRP A 102 4.14 -9.47 9.78
CA TRP A 102 3.68 -10.04 8.51
C TRP A 102 2.85 -11.31 8.69
N LEU A 103 3.14 -12.12 9.72
CA LEU A 103 2.38 -13.35 9.97
C LEU A 103 0.97 -13.02 10.43
N MET A 104 0.82 -12.09 11.36
CA MET A 104 -0.49 -11.62 11.79
C MET A 104 -1.26 -11.04 10.60
N PHE A 105 -0.66 -10.14 9.83
CA PHE A 105 -1.30 -9.55 8.65
C PHE A 105 -1.83 -10.58 7.66
N PHE A 106 -1.01 -11.58 7.29
CA PHE A 106 -1.45 -12.58 6.33
C PHE A 106 -2.47 -13.56 6.89
N ASN A 107 -2.40 -13.91 8.17
CA ASN A 107 -3.42 -14.74 8.81
C ASN A 107 -4.78 -14.02 8.82
N GLU A 108 -4.80 -12.71 9.07
CA GLU A 108 -6.03 -11.92 9.07
C GLU A 108 -6.60 -11.78 7.64
N VAL A 109 -5.78 -11.33 6.68
CA VAL A 109 -6.20 -11.10 5.28
C VAL A 109 -6.69 -12.39 4.60
N PHE A 110 -6.11 -13.53 4.94
CA PHE A 110 -6.45 -14.82 4.34
C PHE A 110 -7.27 -15.75 5.25
N SER A 111 -7.80 -15.25 6.36
CA SER A 111 -8.61 -16.01 7.34
C SER A 111 -9.70 -16.86 6.66
N ASP A 112 -10.52 -16.26 5.80
CA ASP A 112 -11.57 -16.94 5.03
C ASP A 112 -11.06 -18.10 4.16
N ILE A 113 -9.83 -17.98 3.62
CA ILE A 113 -9.23 -19.03 2.80
C ILE A 113 -8.70 -20.14 3.69
N ILE A 114 -8.03 -19.79 4.79
CA ILE A 114 -7.49 -20.74 5.76
C ILE A 114 -8.62 -21.60 6.34
N ASP A 115 -9.75 -21.00 6.67
CA ASP A 115 -10.93 -21.71 7.19
C ASP A 115 -11.47 -22.72 6.18
N LYS A 116 -11.61 -22.32 4.91
CA LYS A 116 -12.08 -23.20 3.84
C LYS A 116 -11.13 -24.36 3.57
N VAL A 117 -9.82 -24.11 3.56
CA VAL A 117 -8.80 -25.15 3.37
C VAL A 117 -8.80 -26.12 4.56
N THR A 118 -8.90 -25.61 5.78
CA THR A 118 -8.92 -26.44 6.99
C THR A 118 -10.19 -27.29 7.10
N ALA A 119 -11.33 -26.75 6.67
CA ALA A 119 -12.58 -27.50 6.59
C ALA A 119 -12.50 -28.62 5.54
N ALA A 120 -11.95 -28.33 4.35
CA ALA A 120 -11.79 -29.31 3.28
C ALA A 120 -10.79 -30.43 3.65
N ALA A 121 -9.77 -30.14 4.46
CA ALA A 121 -8.79 -31.14 4.92
C ALA A 121 -9.33 -32.08 6.02
N LYS A 122 -10.46 -31.74 6.64
CA LYS A 122 -11.12 -32.54 7.67
C LYS A 122 -12.30 -33.37 7.15
N ALA A 123 -12.68 -33.21 5.88
CA ALA A 123 -13.72 -33.98 5.19
C ALA A 123 -13.09 -35.11 4.38
#